data_AF-A0A3R6HH14-F1
#
_entry.id   AF-A0A3R6HH14-F1
#
_cell.length_a   1.000
_cell.length_b   1.000
_cell.length_c   1.000
_cell.angle_alpha   90.00
_cell.angle_beta   90.00
_cell.angle_gamma   90.00
#
_symmetry.space_group_name_H-M   'P 1'
#
loop_
_entity.id
_entity.type
_entity.pdbx_description
1 polymer ?
#
loop_
_entity_poly.entity_id
_entity_poly.type
_entity_poly.pdbx_seq_one_letter_code
_entity_poly.pdbx_strand_id
1 'polypeptide(L)'
;MATARRGTRMLKASDIMKRKGIVQKQMDMNKFNEVIENFFMTHEPKDTILLTPKRFIEMDNPPEGDFIDYLDVSVWEKKSEDPDDPFDFIDYQFMKKNGMLRPILVVNEPFIGNAAGWLRDFCGFTVKSRTRKKKKEYIVSLPV
;
A
#
# COMPACT_ATOMS: atom_id res chain seq x y z
N MET A 1 44.16 -31.06 -14.62
CA MET A 1 42.69 -30.98 -14.73
C MET A 1 42.25 -29.67 -14.11
N ALA A 2 41.62 -28.77 -14.86
CA ALA A 2 41.16 -27.48 -14.33
C ALA A 2 39.73 -27.64 -13.78
N THR A 3 39.55 -27.54 -12.47
CA THR A 3 38.25 -27.50 -11.82
C THR A 3 37.61 -26.14 -12.10
N ALA A 4 36.67 -26.11 -13.05
CA ALA A 4 35.89 -24.91 -13.32
C ALA A 4 35.05 -24.56 -12.07
N ARG A 5 35.33 -23.40 -11.46
CA ARG A 5 34.47 -22.83 -10.41
C ARG A 5 33.09 -22.58 -11.02
N ARG A 6 32.05 -23.28 -10.54
CA ARG A 6 30.65 -22.92 -10.84
C ARG A 6 30.44 -21.49 -10.35
N GLY A 7 30.35 -20.53 -11.26
CA GLY A 7 29.96 -19.17 -10.92
C GLY A 7 28.58 -19.20 -10.26
N THR A 8 28.46 -18.54 -9.10
CA THR A 8 27.19 -18.41 -8.39
C THR A 8 26.19 -17.70 -9.30
N ARG A 9 25.21 -18.44 -9.84
CA ARG A 9 24.18 -17.84 -10.67
C ARG A 9 23.29 -16.96 -9.81
N MET A 10 23.30 -15.66 -10.06
CA MET A 10 22.42 -14.71 -9.39
C MET A 10 20.96 -15.06 -9.65
N LEU A 11 20.17 -15.24 -8.59
CA LEU A 11 18.75 -15.50 -8.66
C LEU A 11 18.00 -14.17 -8.82
N LYS A 12 17.37 -13.94 -9.97
CA LYS A 12 16.48 -12.79 -10.20
C LYS A 12 15.03 -13.22 -10.05
N ALA A 13 14.24 -12.48 -9.26
CA ALA A 13 12.81 -12.74 -9.10
C ALA A 13 12.05 -12.69 -10.44
N SER A 14 12.42 -11.76 -11.34
CA SER A 14 11.85 -11.63 -12.67
C SER A 14 12.01 -12.89 -13.53
N ASP A 15 13.14 -13.59 -13.43
CA ASP A 15 13.37 -14.84 -14.13
C ASP A 15 12.44 -15.95 -13.61
N ILE A 16 12.18 -15.97 -12.31
CA ILE A 16 11.25 -16.94 -11.69
C ILE A 16 9.81 -16.63 -12.13
N MET A 17 9.38 -15.37 -12.08
CA MET A 17 8.05 -14.94 -12.51
C MET A 17 7.80 -15.32 -13.96
N LYS A 18 8.76 -15.03 -14.85
CA LYS A 18 8.70 -15.42 -16.27
C LYS A 18 8.55 -16.93 -16.46
N ARG A 19 9.32 -17.74 -15.71
CA ARG A 19 9.21 -19.21 -15.77
C ARG A 19 7.88 -19.75 -15.25
N LYS A 20 7.25 -19.04 -14.30
CA LYS A 20 5.92 -19.36 -13.78
C LYS A 20 4.77 -18.81 -14.62
N GLY A 21 5.07 -18.09 -15.72
CA GLY A 21 4.06 -17.41 -16.54
C GLY A 21 3.38 -16.23 -15.83
N ILE A 22 3.98 -15.72 -14.75
CA ILE A 22 3.45 -14.59 -13.99
C ILE A 22 3.94 -13.29 -14.64
N VAL A 23 3.01 -12.45 -15.07
CA VAL A 23 3.32 -11.11 -15.56
C VAL A 23 3.60 -10.21 -14.37
N GLN A 24 4.76 -9.55 -14.38
CA GLN A 24 5.08 -8.53 -13.39
C GLN A 24 4.25 -7.28 -13.69
N LYS A 25 3.24 -7.00 -12.87
CA LYS A 25 2.48 -5.75 -12.93
C LYS A 25 3.37 -4.57 -12.55
N GLN A 26 3.11 -3.42 -13.18
CA GLN A 26 3.61 -2.12 -12.74
C GLN A 26 2.47 -1.39 -12.05
N MET A 27 2.80 -0.64 -11.00
CA MET A 27 1.83 0.19 -10.31
C MET A 27 1.40 1.35 -11.20
N ASP A 28 0.09 1.56 -11.33
CA ASP A 28 -0.47 2.73 -12.00
C ASP A 28 -0.25 4.00 -11.15
N MET A 29 0.87 4.69 -11.42
CA MET A 29 1.26 5.89 -10.70
C MET A 29 0.39 7.11 -11.06
N ASN A 30 -0.22 7.14 -12.25
CA ASN A 30 -1.08 8.25 -12.64
C ASN A 30 -2.35 8.24 -11.79
N LYS A 31 -3.02 7.09 -11.72
CA LYS A 31 -4.21 6.92 -10.89
C LYS A 31 -3.89 7.10 -9.40
N PHE A 32 -2.72 6.62 -8.95
CA PHE A 32 -2.29 6.82 -7.57
C PHE A 32 -2.09 8.30 -7.24
N ASN A 33 -1.43 9.07 -8.11
CA ASN A 33 -1.22 10.51 -7.91
C ASN A 33 -2.54 11.28 -7.89
N GLU A 34 -3.45 10.99 -8.82
CA GLU A 34 -4.78 11.63 -8.89
C GLU A 34 -5.55 11.47 -7.58
N VAL A 35 -5.54 10.27 -7.00
CA VAL A 35 -6.20 9.99 -5.71
C VAL A 35 -5.58 10.78 -4.55
N ILE A 36 -4.24 10.87 -4.51
CA ILE A 36 -3.52 11.65 -3.49
C ILE A 36 -3.80 13.16 -3.65
N GLU A 37 -3.77 13.68 -4.88
CA GLU A 37 -4.04 15.08 -5.18
C GLU A 37 -5.47 15.46 -4.77
N ASN A 38 -6.46 14.68 -5.21
CA ASN A 38 -7.86 14.91 -4.89
C ASN A 38 -8.11 14.93 -3.38
N PHE A 39 -7.43 14.07 -2.61
CA PHE A 39 -7.50 14.10 -1.16
C PHE A 39 -7.05 15.45 -0.60
N PHE A 40 -5.82 15.87 -0.87
CA PHE A 40 -5.28 17.10 -0.27
C PHE A 40 -5.92 18.38 -0.79
N MET A 41 -6.54 18.35 -1.97
CA MET A 41 -7.33 19.47 -2.51
C MET A 41 -8.69 19.64 -1.82
N THR A 42 -9.23 18.58 -1.21
CA THR A 42 -10.58 18.57 -0.61
C THR A 42 -10.58 18.48 0.91
N HIS A 43 -9.42 18.25 1.53
CA HIS A 43 -9.24 18.03 2.97
C HIS A 43 -8.42 19.15 3.62
N GLU A 44 -8.34 19.17 4.96
CA GLU A 44 -7.56 20.19 5.65
C GLU A 44 -6.05 19.97 5.45
N PRO A 45 -5.22 21.03 5.41
CA PRO A 45 -3.78 20.89 5.21
C PRO A 45 -3.06 20.03 6.25
N LYS A 46 -3.65 19.88 7.45
CA LYS A 46 -3.10 19.06 8.55
C LYS A 46 -3.41 17.57 8.41
N ASP A 47 -4.30 17.19 7.49
CA ASP A 47 -4.75 15.81 7.35
C ASP A 47 -3.64 14.93 6.79
N THR A 48 -3.74 13.62 7.06
CA THR A 48 -2.70 12.66 6.69
C THR A 48 -3.31 11.40 6.11
N ILE A 49 -2.59 10.81 5.15
CA ILE A 49 -2.94 9.53 4.54
C ILE A 49 -2.04 8.44 5.14
N LEU A 50 -2.61 7.31 5.52
CA LEU A 50 -1.88 6.11 5.90
C LEU A 50 -1.74 5.17 4.70
N LEU A 51 -0.51 4.94 4.23
CA LEU A 51 -0.20 3.85 3.30
C LEU A 51 0.09 2.58 4.10
N THR A 52 -0.68 1.53 3.87
CA THR A 52 -0.50 0.23 4.53
C THR A 52 -0.33 -0.90 3.52
N PRO A 53 0.63 -1.83 3.73
CA PRO A 53 0.84 -2.94 2.82
C PRO A 53 -0.12 -4.12 3.07
N LYS A 54 -0.73 -4.62 2.00
CA LYS A 54 -1.43 -5.91 1.97
C LYS A 54 -0.99 -6.69 0.74
N ARG A 55 -0.74 -7.98 0.89
CA ARG A 55 -0.38 -8.83 -0.23
C ARG A 55 -1.64 -9.29 -0.94
N PHE A 56 -1.95 -8.67 -2.07
CA PHE A 56 -3.24 -8.89 -2.74
C PHE A 56 -3.44 -10.33 -3.22
N ILE A 57 -2.38 -11.02 -3.62
CA ILE A 57 -2.45 -12.44 -4.03
C ILE A 57 -2.91 -13.38 -2.91
N GLU A 58 -2.90 -12.93 -1.65
CA GLU A 58 -3.37 -13.70 -0.49
C GLU A 58 -4.85 -13.41 -0.15
N MET A 59 -5.54 -12.59 -0.94
CA MET A 59 -6.96 -12.28 -0.77
C MET A 59 -7.81 -13.24 -1.60
N ASP A 60 -8.98 -13.63 -1.08
CA ASP A 60 -9.92 -14.51 -1.80
C ASP A 60 -10.40 -13.86 -3.11
N ASN A 61 -10.66 -12.54 -3.06
CA ASN A 61 -11.00 -11.71 -4.21
C ASN A 61 -9.96 -10.58 -4.36
N PRO A 62 -8.81 -10.85 -5.00
CA PRO A 62 -7.76 -9.85 -5.17
C PRO A 62 -8.26 -8.69 -6.04
N PRO A 63 -8.02 -7.43 -5.65
CA PRO A 63 -8.35 -6.29 -6.52
C PRO A 63 -7.50 -6.32 -7.79
N GLU A 64 -8.06 -5.83 -8.89
CA GLU A 64 -7.34 -5.78 -10.17
C GLU A 64 -6.17 -4.77 -10.15
N GLY A 65 -6.36 -3.66 -9.43
CA GLY A 65 -5.39 -2.58 -9.27
C GLY A 65 -4.34 -2.81 -8.18
N ASP A 66 -3.44 -1.84 -8.05
CA ASP A 66 -2.25 -1.94 -7.18
C ASP A 66 -2.42 -1.27 -5.82
N PHE A 67 -3.57 -0.62 -5.61
CA PHE A 67 -3.99 -0.09 -4.33
C PHE A 67 -5.51 -0.12 -4.21
N ILE A 68 -6.00 0.01 -2.98
CA ILE A 68 -7.41 0.18 -2.66
C ILE A 68 -7.58 1.54 -1.95
N ASP A 69 -8.50 2.34 -2.48
CA ASP A 69 -8.80 3.68 -1.98
C ASP A 69 -9.81 3.64 -0.84
N TYR A 70 -9.32 3.94 0.36
CA TYR A 70 -10.07 4.00 1.61
C TYR A 70 -9.88 5.36 2.29
N LEU A 71 -9.88 6.42 1.50
CA LEU A 71 -9.67 7.78 2.01
C LEU A 71 -10.93 8.39 2.64
N ASP A 72 -12.13 8.04 2.19
CA ASP A 72 -13.38 8.50 2.78
C ASP A 72 -13.69 7.77 4.09
N VAL A 73 -13.25 8.35 5.22
CA VAL A 73 -13.49 7.88 6.60
C VAL A 73 -14.97 7.61 6.91
N SER A 74 -15.90 8.35 6.29
CA SER A 74 -17.33 8.21 6.59
C SER A 74 -17.92 6.90 6.08
N VAL A 75 -17.40 6.37 4.97
CA VAL A 75 -17.76 5.04 4.45
C VAL A 75 -17.32 3.97 5.43
N TRP A 76 -16.15 4.13 6.02
CA TRP A 76 -15.63 3.21 7.03
C TRP A 76 -16.49 3.21 8.28
N GLU A 77 -16.83 4.39 8.81
CA GLU A 77 -17.61 4.49 10.05
C GLU A 77 -18.94 3.76 9.96
N LYS A 78 -19.61 3.81 8.80
CA LYS A 78 -20.81 3.03 8.51
C LYS A 78 -20.52 1.53 8.47
N LYS A 79 -19.43 1.11 7.81
CA LYS A 79 -19.03 -0.30 7.72
C LYS A 79 -18.61 -0.92 9.06
N SER A 80 -18.02 -0.17 10.01
CA SER A 80 -17.75 -0.74 11.37
C SER A 80 -19.00 -1.22 12.09
N GLU A 81 -20.14 -0.64 11.74
CA GLU A 81 -21.41 -0.91 12.40
C GLU A 81 -22.08 -2.16 11.80
N ASP A 82 -21.53 -2.72 10.72
CA ASP A 82 -21.94 -3.99 10.13
C ASP A 82 -21.09 -5.15 10.69
N PRO A 83 -21.68 -6.03 11.54
CA PRO A 83 -20.97 -7.16 12.12
C PRO A 83 -20.72 -8.31 11.12
N ASP A 84 -21.38 -8.30 9.96
CA ASP A 84 -21.31 -9.36 8.95
C ASP A 84 -20.47 -8.96 7.72
N ASP A 85 -19.89 -7.74 7.71
CA ASP A 85 -19.02 -7.28 6.62
C ASP A 85 -17.75 -8.15 6.56
N PRO A 86 -17.50 -8.89 5.45
CA PRO A 86 -16.37 -9.81 5.31
C PRO A 86 -15.01 -9.09 5.15
N PHE A 87 -14.91 -7.83 5.54
CA PHE A 87 -13.71 -6.99 5.50
C PHE A 87 -12.64 -7.41 6.52
N ASP A 88 -12.16 -8.64 6.39
CA ASP A 88 -11.26 -9.32 7.34
C ASP A 88 -9.80 -8.80 7.29
N PHE A 89 -9.51 -7.83 6.41
CA PHE A 89 -8.14 -7.43 6.11
C PHE A 89 -7.68 -6.15 6.83
N ILE A 90 -8.60 -5.32 7.32
CA ILE A 90 -8.34 -4.21 8.25
C ILE A 90 -9.27 -4.43 9.45
N ASP A 91 -8.68 -4.63 10.63
CA ASP A 91 -9.41 -4.74 11.89
C ASP A 91 -9.99 -3.37 12.27
N TYR A 92 -11.08 -3.02 11.57
CA TYR A 92 -11.61 -1.67 11.54
C TYR A 92 -12.34 -1.33 12.85
N GLN A 93 -13.03 -2.31 13.45
CA GLN A 93 -13.61 -2.17 14.79
C GLN A 93 -12.53 -1.85 15.84
N PHE A 94 -11.36 -2.50 15.77
CA PHE A 94 -10.22 -2.14 16.61
C PHE A 94 -9.72 -0.72 16.30
N MET A 95 -9.65 -0.32 15.03
CA MET A 95 -9.18 1.02 14.68
C MET A 95 -10.12 2.13 15.16
N LYS A 96 -11.45 1.95 15.02
CA LYS A 96 -12.47 2.86 15.54
C LYS A 96 -12.38 2.96 17.06
N LYS A 97 -12.37 1.81 17.76
CA LYS A 97 -12.29 1.76 19.24
C LYS A 97 -11.06 2.46 19.81
N ASN A 98 -9.94 2.46 19.08
CA ASN A 98 -8.68 3.05 19.53
C ASN A 98 -8.42 4.45 18.95
N GLY A 99 -9.39 5.08 18.28
CA GLY A 99 -9.21 6.41 17.67
C GLY A 99 -8.09 6.44 16.62
N MET A 100 -7.82 5.30 15.98
CA MET A 100 -6.76 5.13 14.98
C MET A 100 -7.27 5.33 13.54
N LEU A 101 -8.57 5.57 13.43
CA LEU A 101 -9.31 5.85 12.21
C LEU A 101 -8.72 7.08 11.51
N ARG A 102 -8.34 6.91 10.25
CA ARG A 102 -7.74 7.93 9.40
C ARG A 102 -7.88 7.50 7.94
N PRO A 103 -7.78 8.42 6.97
CA PRO A 103 -7.72 8.08 5.55
C PRO A 103 -6.62 7.05 5.26
N ILE A 104 -6.95 5.96 4.56
CA ILE A 104 -6.03 4.85 4.27
C ILE A 104 -5.95 4.62 2.77
N LEU A 105 -4.75 4.36 2.27
CA LEU A 105 -4.56 3.64 1.01
C LEU A 105 -3.90 2.30 1.31
N VAL A 106 -4.58 1.22 0.95
CA VAL A 106 -3.99 -0.12 1.04
C VAL A 106 -3.23 -0.35 -0.24
N VAL A 107 -1.90 -0.46 -0.18
CA VAL A 107 -1.06 -0.67 -1.35
C VAL A 107 -0.66 -2.14 -1.40
N ASN A 108 -0.62 -2.72 -2.59
CA ASN A 108 -0.10 -4.07 -2.78
C ASN A 108 1.33 -4.13 -2.24
N GLU A 109 1.60 -5.08 -1.34
CA GLU A 109 2.83 -5.11 -0.55
C GLU A 109 4.14 -4.98 -1.37
N PRO A 110 4.29 -5.59 -2.57
CA PRO A 110 5.48 -5.38 -3.40
C PRO A 110 5.73 -3.93 -3.85
N PHE A 111 4.70 -3.08 -3.87
CA PHE A 111 4.77 -1.71 -4.37
C PHE A 111 4.81 -0.64 -3.26
N ILE A 112 4.60 -0.99 -1.99
CA ILE A 112 4.55 -0.02 -0.89
C ILE A 112 5.80 0.87 -0.81
N GLY A 113 6.98 0.28 -1.03
CA GLY A 113 8.25 1.02 -1.03
C GLY A 113 8.36 1.99 -2.19
N ASN A 114 7.91 1.58 -3.38
CA ASN A 114 7.90 2.43 -4.57
C ASN A 114 6.90 3.58 -4.43
N ALA A 115 5.69 3.31 -3.91
CA ALA A 115 4.69 4.35 -3.66
C ALA A 115 5.19 5.39 -2.65
N ALA A 116 5.74 4.95 -1.53
CA ALA A 116 6.27 5.85 -0.51
C ALA A 116 7.50 6.64 -0.98
N GLY A 117 8.39 6.00 -1.74
CA GLY A 117 9.56 6.65 -2.34
C GLY A 117 9.15 7.68 -3.39
N TRP A 118 8.21 7.34 -4.26
CA TRP A 118 7.67 8.24 -5.28
C TRP A 118 7.11 9.53 -4.67
N LEU A 119 6.23 9.41 -3.67
CA LEU A 119 5.61 10.56 -3.01
C LEU A 119 6.63 11.46 -2.31
N ARG A 120 7.67 10.88 -1.70
CA ARG A 120 8.73 11.63 -1.02
C ARG A 120 9.68 12.30 -2.01
N ASP A 121 10.24 11.51 -2.93
CA ASP A 121 11.40 11.89 -3.72
C ASP A 121 11.02 12.68 -4.98
N PHE A 122 9.80 12.49 -5.50
CA PHE A 122 9.33 13.12 -6.73
C PHE A 122 8.18 14.09 -6.51
N CYS A 123 7.23 13.78 -5.63
CA CYS A 123 6.07 14.65 -5.38
C CYS A 123 6.28 15.66 -4.24
N GLY A 124 7.35 15.54 -3.45
CA GLY A 124 7.70 16.50 -2.39
C GLY A 124 6.84 16.41 -1.12
N PHE A 125 6.08 15.32 -0.93
CA PHE A 125 5.33 15.11 0.32
C PHE A 125 6.26 14.76 1.49
N THR A 126 5.82 15.07 2.71
CA THR A 126 6.44 14.50 3.90
C THR A 126 5.95 13.06 4.08
N VAL A 127 6.87 12.10 4.05
CA VAL A 127 6.56 10.67 4.21
C VAL A 127 7.31 10.10 5.41
N LYS A 128 6.58 9.79 6.49
CA LYS A 128 7.12 9.19 7.72
C LYS A 128 6.81 7.70 7.78
N SER A 129 7.82 6.85 7.96
CA SER A 129 7.59 5.41 8.12
C SER A 129 7.40 5.01 9.58
N ARG A 130 6.56 4.01 9.84
CA ARG A 130 6.47 3.31 11.13
C ARG A 130 6.33 1.81 10.91
N THR A 131 6.67 1.02 11.93
CA THR A 131 6.47 -0.44 11.88
C THR A 131 5.35 -0.84 12.83
N ARG A 132 4.33 -1.53 12.32
CA ARG A 132 3.21 -2.06 13.09
C ARG A 132 3.02 -3.53 12.76
N LYS A 133 2.96 -4.40 13.78
CA LYS A 133 2.82 -5.86 13.60
C LYS A 133 3.77 -6.44 12.52
N LYS A 134 5.04 -6.04 12.56
CA LYS A 134 6.11 -6.40 11.59
C LYS A 134 5.93 -5.89 10.15
N LYS A 135 4.89 -5.09 9.87
CA LYS A 135 4.66 -4.46 8.58
C LYS A 135 5.08 -2.98 8.62
N LYS A 136 5.72 -2.51 7.56
CA LYS A 136 6.14 -1.12 7.43
C LYS A 136 5.01 -0.31 6.78
N GLU A 137 4.48 0.63 7.53
CA GLU A 137 3.44 1.58 7.11
C GLU A 137 4.08 2.95 6.87
N TYR A 138 3.43 3.80 6.07
CA TYR A 138 3.88 5.16 5.80
C TYR A 138 2.76 6.15 6.05
N ILE A 139 3.08 7.28 6.65
CA ILE A 139 2.18 8.40 6.87
C ILE A 139 2.61 9.51 5.92
N VAL A 140 1.70 9.94 5.06
CA VAL A 140 1.90 10.97 4.04
C VAL A 140 1.17 12.23 4.49
N SER A 141 1.85 13.37 4.42
CA SER A 141 1.29 14.69 4.73
C SER A 141 1.88 15.77 3.82
N LEU A 142 1.19 16.90 3.73
CA LEU A 142 1.75 18.10 3.12
C LEU A 142 3.01 18.57 3.89
N PRO A 143 3.98 19.22 3.22
CA PRO A 143 5.19 19.75 3.84
C PRO A 143 4.94 21.15 4.43
N VAL A 144 3.97 21.25 5.35
CA VAL A 144 3.56 22.50 6.02
C VAL A 144 3.98 22.53 7.49
#